data_AF-A0A9P0NC29-F1
#
_entry.id   AF-A0A9P0NC29-F1
#
_cell.length_a   1.000
_cell.length_b   1.000
_cell.length_c   1.000
_cell.angle_alpha   90.00
_cell.angle_beta   90.00
_cell.angle_gamma   90.00
#
_symmetry.space_group_name_H-M   'P 1'
#
loop_
_entity.id
_entity.type
_entity.pdbx_description
1 polymer ?
#
loop_
_entity_poly.entity_id
_entity_poly.type
_entity_poly.pdbx_seq_one_letter_code
_entity_poly.pdbx_strand_id
1 'polypeptide(L)'
;MPRAWEEEDILWDVDDCLNNTLLRIDDSGCVVVNLDHTIRLLIRESDCLVKMGVDLPIVCHSLYAKKNYFTLVNDSLQFLLEDYLRTVRRVKLEVRPLFLPQVVRLSSLLLPGLRFVGWTSDDWREFIDRANAAIKSFDVLVTRVHDIYTNRIIYMLSGMQEVTLITLPEETPWSVEEFIENVETGCRNACVELNRKSLMVEEAVEEVLDLVKKAAQQIKPTEINPDFEFLIAEGGL
;
A
#
# COMPACT_ATOMS: atom_id res chain seq x y z
N MET A 1 25.56 -43.41 5.93
CA MET A 1 24.68 -42.27 5.61
C MET A 1 25.18 -41.06 6.38
N PRO A 2 25.21 -39.86 5.81
CA PRO A 2 25.66 -38.67 6.53
C PRO A 2 24.68 -38.39 7.68
N ARG A 3 25.19 -37.98 8.85
CA ARG A 3 24.43 -37.64 10.07
C ARG A 3 23.26 -36.66 9.87
N ALA A 4 23.21 -35.94 8.74
CA ALA A 4 22.17 -34.97 8.40
C ALA A 4 20.76 -35.57 8.13
N TRP A 5 20.62 -36.90 8.14
CA TRP A 5 19.32 -37.58 7.95
C TRP A 5 18.90 -38.45 9.14
N GLU A 6 19.42 -38.16 10.34
CA GLU A 6 18.90 -38.77 11.56
C GLU A 6 17.48 -38.20 11.80
N GLU A 7 16.49 -39.08 11.91
CA GLU A 7 15.06 -38.69 11.97
C GLU A 7 14.74 -37.74 13.13
N GLU A 8 15.48 -37.84 14.25
CA GLU A 8 15.31 -36.99 15.43
C GLU A 8 15.77 -35.54 15.19
N ASP A 9 16.90 -35.35 14.50
CA ASP A 9 17.43 -34.02 14.18
C ASP A 9 16.53 -33.28 13.17
N ILE A 10 16.06 -33.99 12.13
CA ILE A 10 15.13 -33.42 11.14
C ILE A 10 13.79 -33.05 11.79
N LEU A 11 13.30 -33.88 12.72
CA LEU A 11 12.02 -33.61 13.38
C LEU A 11 12.10 -32.34 14.24
N TRP A 12 13.17 -32.17 15.01
CA TRP A 12 13.39 -30.97 15.84
C TRP A 12 13.50 -29.70 14.98
N ASP A 13 14.33 -29.73 13.94
CA ASP A 13 14.53 -28.59 13.04
C ASP A 13 13.24 -28.19 12.33
N VAL A 14 12.42 -29.15 11.92
CA VAL A 14 11.14 -28.90 11.24
C VAL A 14 10.11 -28.31 12.20
N ASP A 15 10.00 -28.82 13.43
CA ASP A 15 9.04 -28.32 14.41
C ASP A 15 9.34 -26.88 14.81
N ASP A 16 10.62 -26.57 15.08
CA ASP A 16 11.08 -25.20 15.35
C ASP A 16 10.79 -24.27 14.17
N CYS A 17 11.04 -24.72 12.93
CA CYS A 17 10.78 -23.91 11.74
C CYS A 17 9.29 -23.61 11.51
N LEU A 18 8.40 -24.57 11.82
CA LEU A 18 6.96 -24.45 11.57
C LEU A 18 6.23 -23.68 12.66
N ASN A 19 6.81 -23.57 13.85
CA ASN A 19 6.31 -22.73 14.94
C ASN A 19 6.57 -21.23 14.73
N ASN A 20 7.36 -20.87 13.72
CA ASN A 20 7.58 -19.48 13.33
C ASN A 20 6.31 -18.83 12.76
N THR A 21 6.22 -17.52 12.94
CA THR A 21 5.16 -16.69 12.34
C THR A 21 5.34 -16.58 10.83
N LEU A 22 4.26 -16.25 10.10
CA LEU A 22 4.28 -16.18 8.63
C LEU A 22 5.15 -15.04 8.07
N LEU A 23 5.28 -13.95 8.81
CA LEU A 23 6.03 -12.75 8.43
C LEU A 23 7.13 -12.47 9.44
N ARG A 24 8.22 -11.86 8.98
CA ARG A 24 9.29 -11.32 9.84
C ARG A 24 9.74 -9.96 9.32
N ILE A 25 10.39 -9.20 10.18
CA ILE A 25 11.09 -7.98 9.80
C ILE A 25 12.55 -8.37 9.54
N ASP A 26 13.09 -7.98 8.39
CA ASP A 26 14.51 -8.19 8.07
C ASP A 26 15.41 -7.12 8.70
N ASP A 27 16.73 -7.27 8.56
CA ASP A 27 17.73 -6.32 9.09
C ASP A 27 17.58 -4.91 8.49
N SER A 28 16.88 -4.77 7.36
CA SER A 28 16.61 -3.49 6.71
C SER A 28 15.29 -2.82 7.18
N GLY A 29 14.56 -3.46 8.10
CA GLY A 29 13.27 -2.98 8.59
C GLY A 29 12.10 -3.29 7.65
N CYS A 30 12.30 -4.14 6.63
CA CYS A 30 11.27 -4.53 5.68
C CYS A 30 10.55 -5.82 6.12
N VAL A 31 9.23 -5.85 5.94
CA VAL A 31 8.43 -7.05 6.21
C VAL A 31 8.61 -8.04 5.06
N VAL A 32 9.05 -9.26 5.39
CA VAL A 32 9.30 -10.34 4.44
C VAL A 32 8.61 -11.63 4.90
N VAL A 33 8.34 -12.54 3.96
CA VAL A 33 7.77 -13.86 4.27
C VAL A 33 8.79 -14.70 5.04
N ASN A 34 8.38 -15.22 6.19
CA ASN A 34 9.21 -15.98 7.12
C ASN A 34 9.07 -17.49 6.90
N LEU A 35 9.41 -17.93 5.69
CA LEU A 35 9.56 -19.35 5.41
C LEU A 35 11.05 -19.71 5.58
N ASP A 36 11.35 -20.69 6.42
CA ASP A 36 12.72 -21.11 6.67
C ASP A 36 13.36 -21.74 5.42
N HIS A 37 14.67 -21.52 5.24
CA HIS A 37 15.43 -22.13 4.17
C HIS A 37 15.47 -23.66 4.29
N THR A 38 15.55 -24.18 5.52
CA THR A 38 15.59 -25.62 5.83
C THR A 38 14.33 -26.32 5.32
N ILE A 39 13.14 -25.76 5.53
CA ILE A 39 11.89 -26.32 4.99
C ILE A 39 11.90 -26.34 3.46
N ARG A 40 12.38 -25.26 2.81
CA ARG A 40 12.50 -25.23 1.35
C ARG A 40 13.49 -26.25 0.81
N LEU A 41 14.62 -26.45 1.50
CA LEU A 41 15.63 -27.44 1.14
C LEU A 41 15.06 -28.86 1.28
N LEU A 42 14.48 -29.18 2.44
CA LEU A 42 13.91 -30.50 2.71
C LEU A 42 12.84 -30.90 1.69
N ILE A 43 11.97 -29.96 1.28
CA ILE A 43 10.97 -30.21 0.23
C ILE A 43 11.65 -30.52 -1.13
N ARG A 44 12.72 -29.79 -1.48
CA ARG A 44 13.45 -30.00 -2.74
C ARG A 44 14.25 -31.30 -2.73
N GLU A 45 14.92 -31.62 -1.63
CA GLU A 45 15.67 -32.86 -1.46
C GLU A 45 14.73 -34.07 -1.48
N SER A 46 13.57 -33.96 -0.82
CA SER A 46 12.53 -34.99 -0.86
C SER A 46 12.02 -35.23 -2.29
N ASP A 47 11.83 -34.16 -3.09
CA ASP A 47 11.44 -34.28 -4.51
C ASP A 47 12.49 -35.05 -5.34
N CYS A 48 13.77 -34.78 -5.09
CA CYS A 48 14.88 -35.47 -5.75
C CYS A 48 14.93 -36.96 -5.35
N LEU A 49 14.83 -37.26 -4.05
CA LEU A 49 14.87 -38.64 -3.53
C LEU A 49 13.73 -39.50 -4.06
N VAL A 50 12.51 -38.95 -4.09
CA VAL A 50 11.34 -39.62 -4.69
C VAL A 50 11.57 -39.91 -6.17
N LYS A 51 12.12 -38.96 -6.94
CA LYS A 51 12.46 -39.16 -8.36
C LYS A 51 13.55 -40.21 -8.58
N MET A 52 14.44 -40.39 -7.61
CA MET A 52 15.49 -41.42 -7.62
C MET A 52 15.01 -42.79 -7.11
N GLY A 53 13.75 -42.92 -6.67
CA GLY A 53 13.21 -44.16 -6.12
C GLY A 53 13.77 -44.53 -4.75
N VAL A 54 14.25 -43.54 -3.99
CA VAL A 54 14.75 -43.72 -2.62
C VAL A 54 13.62 -43.46 -1.62
N ASP A 55 13.47 -44.35 -0.64
CA ASP A 55 12.46 -44.20 0.41
C ASP A 55 12.76 -42.99 1.30
N LEU A 56 11.72 -42.22 1.64
CA LEU A 56 11.81 -41.04 2.49
C LEU A 56 11.55 -41.39 3.96
N PRO A 57 12.24 -40.72 4.90
CA PRO A 57 11.82 -40.68 6.30
C PRO A 57 10.39 -40.12 6.44
N ILE A 58 9.67 -40.54 7.49
CA ILE A 58 8.24 -40.23 7.67
C ILE A 58 7.99 -38.72 7.70
N VAL A 59 8.86 -37.95 8.37
CA VAL A 59 8.77 -36.49 8.50
C VAL A 59 8.89 -35.81 7.12
N CYS A 60 9.88 -36.21 6.33
CA CYS A 60 10.11 -35.70 4.97
C CYS A 60 8.94 -36.04 4.04
N HIS A 61 8.36 -37.25 4.17
CA HIS A 61 7.20 -37.64 3.39
C HIS A 61 5.97 -36.76 3.71
N SER A 62 5.72 -36.46 4.99
CA SER A 62 4.62 -35.59 5.42
C SER A 62 4.79 -34.16 4.90
N LEU A 63 6.00 -33.60 5.00
CA LEU A 63 6.33 -32.28 4.46
C LEU A 63 6.17 -32.22 2.94
N TYR A 64 6.69 -33.23 2.23
CA TYR A 64 6.60 -33.31 0.77
C TYR A 64 5.15 -33.39 0.30
N ALA A 65 4.30 -34.15 0.99
CA ALA A 65 2.86 -34.21 0.71
C ALA A 65 2.18 -32.84 0.83
N LYS A 66 2.66 -31.98 1.74
CA LYS A 66 2.19 -30.60 1.94
C LYS A 66 2.92 -29.55 1.08
N LYS A 67 3.79 -29.92 0.13
CA LYS A 67 4.56 -28.93 -0.65
C LYS A 67 3.68 -27.85 -1.31
N ASN A 68 2.55 -28.26 -1.89
CA ASN A 68 1.64 -27.35 -2.59
C ASN A 68 1.01 -26.33 -1.63
N TYR A 69 0.79 -26.73 -0.38
CA TYR A 69 0.30 -25.83 0.67
C TYR A 69 1.35 -24.76 0.97
N PHE A 70 2.60 -25.14 1.25
CA PHE A 70 3.67 -24.18 1.54
C PHE A 70 3.93 -23.22 0.38
N THR A 71 3.93 -23.73 -0.85
CA THR A 71 4.05 -22.89 -2.05
C THR A 71 2.90 -21.90 -2.15
N LEU A 72 1.65 -22.36 -1.99
CA LEU A 72 0.47 -21.49 -2.07
C LEU A 72 0.49 -20.39 -1.00
N VAL A 73 0.80 -20.72 0.25
CA VAL A 73 0.86 -19.73 1.35
C VAL A 73 1.97 -18.73 1.09
N ASN A 74 3.17 -19.19 0.73
CA ASN A 74 4.31 -18.32 0.44
C ASN A 74 4.01 -17.37 -0.72
N ASP A 75 3.51 -17.87 -1.85
CA ASP A 75 3.19 -17.06 -3.01
C ASP A 75 2.10 -16.03 -2.67
N SER A 76 1.06 -16.44 -1.93
CA SER A 76 -0.02 -15.54 -1.50
C SER A 76 0.47 -14.42 -0.59
N LEU A 77 1.40 -14.71 0.33
CA LEU A 77 2.02 -13.70 1.19
C LEU A 77 2.95 -12.78 0.41
N GLN A 78 3.71 -13.31 -0.55
CA GLN A 78 4.56 -12.48 -1.42
C GLN A 78 3.72 -11.51 -2.25
N PHE A 79 2.64 -11.98 -2.88
CA PHE A 79 1.72 -11.11 -3.60
C PHE A 79 1.10 -10.06 -2.68
N LEU A 80 0.68 -10.43 -1.47
CA LEU A 80 0.13 -9.48 -0.50
C LEU A 80 1.12 -8.35 -0.17
N LEU A 81 2.39 -8.69 0.13
CA LEU A 81 3.42 -7.72 0.47
C LEU A 81 3.78 -6.83 -0.73
N GLU A 82 3.83 -7.39 -1.93
CA GLU A 82 4.07 -6.63 -3.16
C GLU A 82 2.94 -5.64 -3.44
N ASP A 83 1.68 -6.09 -3.33
CA ASP A 83 0.50 -5.23 -3.51
C ASP A 83 0.45 -4.10 -2.46
N TYR A 84 0.78 -4.43 -1.22
CA TYR A 84 0.89 -3.46 -0.13
C TYR A 84 1.94 -2.38 -0.46
N LEU A 85 3.18 -2.77 -0.76
CA LEU A 85 4.27 -1.83 -1.06
C LEU A 85 3.97 -1.00 -2.30
N ARG A 86 3.42 -1.62 -3.35
CA ARG A 86 3.04 -0.92 -4.59
C ARG A 86 2.00 0.16 -4.30
N THR A 87 0.97 -0.16 -3.53
CA THR A 87 -0.13 0.76 -3.24
C THR A 87 0.34 1.93 -2.36
N VAL A 88 1.16 1.64 -1.35
CA VAL A 88 1.72 2.65 -0.45
C VAL A 88 2.67 3.61 -1.20
N ARG A 89 3.54 3.09 -2.07
CA ARG A 89 4.48 3.90 -2.88
C ARG A 89 3.78 4.75 -3.96
N ARG A 90 2.56 4.39 -4.36
CA ARG A 90 1.79 5.15 -5.35
C ARG A 90 1.40 6.54 -4.87
N VAL A 91 1.36 6.76 -3.55
CA VAL A 91 0.93 8.03 -2.95
C VAL A 91 1.93 9.15 -3.27
N LYS A 92 1.47 10.13 -4.06
CA LYS A 92 2.24 11.36 -4.39
C LYS A 92 2.68 12.11 -3.12
N LEU A 93 3.87 12.70 -3.16
CA LEU A 93 4.52 13.35 -2.01
C LEU A 93 3.67 14.49 -1.42
N GLU A 94 2.99 15.24 -2.28
CA GLU A 94 2.24 16.44 -1.93
C GLU A 94 1.00 16.14 -1.08
N VAL A 95 0.41 14.95 -1.25
CA VAL A 95 -0.81 14.51 -0.52
C VAL A 95 -0.52 13.43 0.51
N ARG A 96 0.73 12.99 0.63
CA ARG A 96 1.15 11.91 1.53
C ARG A 96 0.75 12.11 3.01
N PRO A 97 0.86 13.32 3.60
CA PRO A 97 0.42 13.55 4.98
C PRO A 97 -1.05 13.20 5.23
N LEU A 98 -1.92 13.34 4.21
CA LEU A 98 -3.34 13.01 4.32
C LEU A 98 -3.58 11.50 4.47
N PHE A 99 -2.69 10.68 3.92
CA PHE A 99 -2.82 9.21 3.95
C PHE A 99 -2.13 8.56 5.14
N LEU A 100 -1.27 9.29 5.85
CA LEU A 100 -0.46 8.74 6.95
C LEU A 100 -1.30 7.94 7.97
N PRO A 101 -2.46 8.42 8.46
CA PRO A 101 -3.29 7.64 9.39
C PRO A 101 -3.83 6.33 8.79
N GLN A 102 -4.08 6.30 7.47
CA GLN A 102 -4.55 5.11 6.77
C GLN A 102 -3.43 4.10 6.56
N VAL A 103 -2.24 4.58 6.19
CA VAL A 103 -1.06 3.72 6.00
C VAL A 103 -0.71 3.00 7.30
N VAL A 104 -0.73 3.72 8.43
CA VAL A 104 -0.49 3.12 9.76
C VAL A 104 -1.49 1.98 10.05
N ARG A 105 -2.77 2.18 9.71
CA ARG A 105 -3.80 1.15 9.92
C ARG A 105 -3.66 -0.02 8.96
N LEU A 106 -3.31 0.25 7.71
CA LEU A 106 -3.02 -0.78 6.73
C LEU A 106 -1.83 -1.65 7.19
N SER A 107 -0.81 -1.00 7.77
CA SER A 107 0.34 -1.69 8.38
C SER A 107 -0.05 -2.56 9.56
N SER A 108 -0.97 -2.08 10.42
CA SER A 108 -1.46 -2.88 11.56
C SER A 108 -2.16 -4.17 11.15
N LEU A 109 -2.69 -4.25 9.92
CA LEU A 109 -3.31 -5.47 9.40
C LEU A 109 -2.27 -6.56 9.09
N LEU A 110 -0.98 -6.24 9.02
CA LEU A 110 0.10 -7.21 8.86
C LEU A 110 0.55 -7.82 10.21
N LEU A 111 0.18 -7.21 11.35
CA LEU A 111 0.58 -7.66 12.69
C LEU A 111 0.23 -9.11 13.00
N PRO A 112 -0.97 -9.62 12.64
CA PRO A 112 -1.29 -11.02 12.92
C PRO A 112 -0.28 -11.97 12.27
N GLY A 113 0.18 -11.68 11.05
CA GLY A 113 1.20 -12.45 10.35
C GLY A 113 2.60 -12.34 10.98
N LEU A 114 2.87 -11.27 11.73
CA LEU A 114 4.14 -11.07 12.44
C LEU A 114 4.17 -11.72 13.83
N ARG A 115 3.00 -11.89 14.49
CA ARG A 115 2.93 -12.25 15.91
C ARG A 115 2.23 -13.57 16.24
N PHE A 116 1.18 -13.93 15.51
CA PHE A 116 0.26 -14.99 15.95
C PHE A 116 -0.06 -16.05 14.89
N VAL A 117 -0.06 -15.68 13.61
CA VAL A 117 -0.38 -16.62 12.52
C VAL A 117 0.90 -17.34 12.13
N GLY A 118 0.90 -18.67 12.28
CA GLY A 118 2.00 -19.55 11.92
C GLY A 118 1.70 -20.39 10.68
N TRP A 119 2.65 -21.23 10.28
CA TRP A 119 2.54 -22.06 9.08
C TRP A 119 1.57 -23.24 9.21
N THR A 120 1.22 -23.61 10.45
CA THR A 120 0.38 -24.77 10.77
C THR A 120 -1.09 -24.45 10.99
N SER A 121 -1.46 -23.16 11.13
CA SER A 121 -2.85 -22.75 11.32
C SER A 121 -3.57 -22.51 10.00
N ASP A 122 -4.86 -22.85 9.92
CA ASP A 122 -5.69 -22.56 8.75
C ASP A 122 -6.13 -21.08 8.66
N ASP A 123 -5.79 -20.28 9.67
CA ASP A 123 -6.18 -18.87 9.81
C ASP A 123 -5.49 -17.94 8.79
N TRP A 124 -4.47 -18.43 8.09
CA TRP A 124 -3.71 -17.65 7.10
C TRP A 124 -4.60 -17.13 5.96
N ARG A 125 -5.65 -17.88 5.57
CA ARG A 125 -6.54 -17.48 4.47
C ARG A 125 -7.35 -16.24 4.84
N GLU A 126 -7.99 -16.26 6.00
CA GLU A 126 -8.78 -15.12 6.48
C GLU A 126 -7.89 -13.91 6.73
N PHE A 127 -6.67 -14.12 7.23
CA PHE A 127 -5.68 -13.06 7.34
C PHE A 127 -5.36 -12.41 5.98
N ILE A 128 -4.99 -13.20 4.98
CA ILE A 128 -4.65 -12.69 3.63
C ILE A 128 -5.86 -12.02 2.98
N ASP A 129 -7.05 -12.60 3.06
CA ASP A 129 -8.26 -12.05 2.45
C ASP A 129 -8.63 -10.69 3.07
N ARG A 130 -8.55 -10.57 4.40
CA ARG A 130 -8.80 -9.30 5.11
C ARG A 130 -7.77 -8.24 4.72
N ALA A 131 -6.49 -8.61 4.67
CA ALA A 131 -5.42 -7.68 4.30
C ALA A 131 -5.56 -7.22 2.84
N ASN A 132 -5.83 -8.13 1.90
CA ASN A 132 -6.08 -7.81 0.50
C ASN A 132 -7.30 -6.91 0.30
N ALA A 133 -8.40 -7.15 1.02
CA ALA A 133 -9.58 -6.30 0.96
C ALA A 133 -9.28 -4.87 1.42
N ALA A 134 -8.50 -4.72 2.49
CA ALA A 134 -8.09 -3.41 2.99
C ALA A 134 -7.13 -2.69 2.02
N ILE A 135 -6.16 -3.40 1.43
CA ILE A 135 -5.25 -2.84 0.41
C ILE A 135 -6.05 -2.34 -0.79
N LYS A 136 -7.00 -3.13 -1.29
CA LYS A 136 -7.88 -2.72 -2.40
C LYS A 136 -8.71 -1.48 -2.06
N SER A 137 -9.28 -1.42 -0.85
CA SER A 137 -10.04 -0.25 -0.38
C SER A 137 -9.15 1.00 -0.31
N PHE A 138 -7.94 0.85 0.21
CA PHE A 138 -6.95 1.92 0.24
C PHE A 138 -6.53 2.37 -1.17
N ASP A 139 -6.33 1.44 -2.10
CA ASP A 139 -6.01 1.75 -3.50
C ASP A 139 -7.11 2.57 -4.18
N VAL A 140 -8.38 2.21 -3.95
CA VAL A 140 -9.53 3.00 -4.46
C VAL A 140 -9.52 4.42 -3.89
N LEU A 141 -9.24 4.57 -2.59
CA LEU A 141 -9.14 5.87 -1.93
C LEU A 141 -8.01 6.71 -2.55
N VAL A 142 -6.82 6.13 -2.72
CA VAL A 142 -5.66 6.81 -3.31
C VAL A 142 -5.99 7.29 -4.74
N THR A 143 -6.60 6.43 -5.55
CA THR A 143 -7.02 6.78 -6.92
C THR A 143 -7.99 7.96 -6.92
N ARG A 144 -9.01 7.93 -6.05
CA ARG A 144 -10.03 8.99 -6.01
C ARG A 144 -9.46 10.32 -5.55
N VAL A 145 -8.61 10.33 -4.53
CA VAL A 145 -7.97 11.55 -4.05
C VAL A 145 -7.00 12.12 -5.10
N HIS A 146 -6.24 11.28 -5.79
CA HIS A 146 -5.35 11.73 -6.86
C HIS A 146 -6.09 12.33 -8.05
N ASP A 147 -7.25 11.78 -8.39
CA ASP A 147 -8.11 12.32 -9.44
C ASP A 147 -8.60 13.73 -9.09
N ILE A 148 -9.17 13.91 -7.88
CA ILE A 148 -9.63 15.22 -7.42
C ILE A 148 -8.46 16.21 -7.34
N TYR A 149 -7.33 15.79 -6.78
CA TYR A 149 -6.13 16.62 -6.67
C TYR A 149 -5.65 17.10 -8.04
N THR A 150 -5.51 16.19 -9.01
CA THR A 150 -4.93 16.54 -10.32
C THR A 150 -5.93 17.33 -11.17
N ASN A 151 -7.17 16.85 -11.26
CA ASN A 151 -8.13 17.34 -12.25
C ASN A 151 -9.04 18.46 -11.74
N ARG A 152 -9.20 18.61 -10.41
CA ARG A 152 -10.08 19.64 -9.84
C ARG A 152 -9.35 20.67 -9.00
N ILE A 153 -8.19 20.35 -8.46
CA ILE A 153 -7.35 21.32 -7.74
C ILE A 153 -6.30 21.89 -8.69
N ILE A 154 -5.34 21.08 -9.15
CA ILE A 154 -4.21 21.58 -9.95
C ILE A 154 -4.67 22.16 -11.29
N TYR A 155 -5.55 21.47 -12.02
CA TYR A 155 -6.09 21.98 -13.28
C TYR A 155 -6.80 23.34 -13.11
N MET A 156 -7.61 23.48 -12.04
CA MET A 156 -8.33 24.72 -11.77
C MET A 156 -7.39 25.85 -11.40
N LEU A 157 -6.38 25.58 -10.57
CA LEU A 157 -5.33 26.55 -10.21
C LEU A 157 -4.52 26.99 -11.43
N SER A 158 -4.17 26.07 -12.33
CA SER A 158 -3.51 26.41 -13.60
C SER A 158 -4.39 27.34 -14.43
N GLY A 159 -5.68 27.02 -14.54
CA GLY A 159 -6.64 27.85 -15.25
C GLY A 159 -6.95 29.20 -14.56
N MET A 160 -6.49 29.45 -13.34
CA MET A 160 -6.53 30.78 -12.71
C MET A 160 -5.36 31.65 -13.18
N GLN A 161 -4.20 31.06 -13.49
CA GLN A 161 -3.02 31.77 -14.00
C GLN A 161 -3.25 32.33 -15.41
N GLU A 162 -4.15 31.70 -16.16
CA GLU A 162 -4.52 32.09 -17.54
C GLU A 162 -5.59 33.20 -17.59
N VAL A 163 -6.11 33.65 -16.44
CA VAL A 163 -7.15 34.68 -16.43
C VAL A 163 -6.55 36.05 -16.75
N THR A 164 -6.94 36.60 -17.91
CA THR A 164 -6.53 37.93 -18.36
C THR A 164 -7.22 39.03 -17.55
N LEU A 165 -6.44 39.84 -16.84
CA LEU A 165 -6.93 41.01 -16.10
C LEU A 165 -7.06 42.25 -16.98
N ILE A 166 -6.13 42.41 -17.92
CA ILE A 166 -6.01 43.58 -18.79
C ILE A 166 -5.86 43.10 -20.22
N THR A 167 -6.70 43.61 -21.10
CA THR A 167 -6.60 43.39 -22.55
C THR A 167 -6.11 44.69 -23.19
N LEU A 168 -5.18 44.58 -24.12
CA LEU A 168 -4.68 45.72 -24.90
C LEU A 168 -5.31 45.71 -26.31
N PRO A 169 -5.49 46.87 -26.94
CA PRO A 169 -5.95 46.93 -28.33
C PRO A 169 -4.94 46.31 -29.29
N GLU A 170 -5.40 45.46 -30.20
CA GLU A 170 -4.55 44.81 -31.21
C GLU A 170 -4.47 45.58 -32.54
N GLU A 171 -5.57 46.15 -33.03
CA GLU A 171 -5.63 46.82 -34.34
C GLU A 171 -5.73 48.34 -34.24
N THR A 172 -6.70 48.87 -33.48
CA THR A 172 -6.96 50.30 -33.36
C THR A 172 -6.63 50.80 -31.96
N PRO A 173 -5.80 51.86 -31.81
CA PRO A 173 -5.51 52.45 -30.51
C PRO A 173 -6.80 52.91 -29.83
N TRP A 174 -6.97 52.54 -28.56
CA TRP A 174 -8.07 53.05 -27.74
C TRP A 174 -7.81 54.48 -27.30
N SER A 175 -8.89 55.23 -27.09
CA SER A 175 -8.84 56.46 -26.29
C SER A 175 -8.54 56.13 -24.82
N VAL A 176 -8.18 57.15 -24.03
CA VAL A 176 -7.92 56.97 -22.60
C VAL A 176 -9.19 56.51 -21.88
N GLU A 177 -10.35 57.08 -22.24
CA GLU A 177 -11.65 56.74 -21.70
C GLU A 177 -12.04 55.29 -22.04
N GLU A 178 -11.87 54.88 -23.30
CA GLU A 178 -12.14 53.50 -23.74
C GLU A 178 -11.23 52.49 -23.05
N PHE A 179 -9.95 52.83 -22.84
CA PHE A 179 -9.03 51.97 -22.10
C PHE A 179 -9.49 51.77 -20.65
N ILE A 180 -9.89 52.84 -19.96
CA ILE A 180 -10.38 52.75 -18.58
C ILE A 180 -11.63 51.85 -18.52
N GLU A 181 -12.60 52.07 -19.42
CA GLU A 181 -13.85 51.30 -19.44
C GLU A 181 -13.61 49.81 -19.75
N ASN A 182 -12.74 49.50 -20.72
CA ASN A 182 -12.38 48.13 -21.07
C ASN A 182 -11.61 47.42 -19.95
N VAL A 183 -10.70 48.12 -19.27
CA VAL A 183 -9.96 47.57 -18.13
C VAL A 183 -10.89 47.33 -16.94
N GLU A 184 -11.78 48.26 -16.61
CA GLU A 184 -12.76 48.08 -15.53
C GLU A 184 -13.67 46.88 -15.79
N THR A 185 -14.15 46.74 -17.03
CA THR A 185 -15.01 45.63 -17.45
C THR A 185 -14.25 44.30 -17.42
N GLY A 186 -13.02 44.28 -17.95
CA GLY A 186 -12.14 43.12 -17.94
C GLY A 186 -11.82 42.64 -16.53
N CYS A 187 -11.43 43.56 -15.64
CA CYS A 187 -11.17 43.28 -14.23
C CYS A 187 -12.42 42.75 -13.51
N ARG A 188 -13.61 43.31 -13.78
CA ARG A 188 -14.87 42.81 -13.18
C ARG A 188 -15.16 41.37 -13.62
N ASN A 189 -15.00 41.07 -14.90
CA ASN A 189 -15.21 39.71 -15.43
C ASN A 189 -14.17 38.73 -14.88
N ALA A 190 -12.90 39.13 -14.85
CA ALA A 190 -11.82 38.32 -14.28
C ALA A 190 -12.03 38.05 -12.80
N CYS A 191 -12.51 39.03 -12.03
CA CYS A 191 -12.86 38.86 -10.62
C CYS A 191 -13.94 37.79 -10.42
N VAL A 192 -15.00 37.83 -11.23
CA VAL A 192 -16.07 36.81 -11.18
C VAL A 192 -15.54 35.42 -11.54
N GLU A 193 -14.74 35.30 -12.61
CA GLU A 193 -14.14 34.02 -13.00
C GLU A 193 -13.17 33.47 -11.96
N LEU A 194 -12.29 34.31 -11.42
CA LEU A 194 -11.35 33.90 -10.36
C LEU A 194 -12.09 33.47 -9.09
N ASN A 195 -13.12 34.20 -8.68
CA ASN A 195 -13.94 33.82 -7.53
C ASN A 195 -14.64 32.48 -7.75
N ARG A 196 -15.20 32.24 -8.95
CA ARG A 196 -15.81 30.96 -9.31
C ARG A 196 -14.80 29.81 -9.26
N LYS A 197 -13.60 30.01 -9.84
CA LYS A 197 -12.52 29.01 -9.80
C LYS A 197 -12.04 28.75 -8.38
N SER A 198 -11.93 29.78 -7.54
CA SER A 198 -11.55 29.67 -6.13
C SER A 198 -12.55 28.80 -5.35
N LEU A 199 -13.85 29.03 -5.52
CA LEU A 199 -14.88 28.23 -4.87
C LEU A 199 -14.83 26.75 -5.29
N MET A 200 -14.61 26.47 -6.59
CA MET A 200 -14.46 25.10 -7.08
C MET A 200 -13.26 24.36 -6.47
N VAL A 201 -12.15 25.08 -6.25
CA VAL A 201 -10.97 24.51 -5.57
C VAL A 201 -11.28 24.23 -4.11
N GLU A 202 -11.95 25.16 -3.41
CA GLU A 202 -12.38 24.97 -2.02
C GLU A 202 -13.28 23.74 -1.86
N GLU A 203 -14.31 23.60 -2.69
CA GLU A 203 -15.19 22.44 -2.71
C GLU A 203 -14.44 21.12 -2.97
N ALA A 204 -13.45 21.14 -3.88
CA ALA A 204 -12.63 19.97 -4.17
C ALA A 204 -11.74 19.57 -2.99
N VAL A 205 -11.17 20.55 -2.27
CA VAL A 205 -10.37 20.30 -1.06
C VAL A 205 -11.26 19.71 0.04
N GLU A 206 -12.44 20.26 0.27
CA GLU A 206 -13.35 19.75 1.30
C GLU A 206 -13.79 18.30 0.98
N GLU A 207 -14.04 17.98 -0.31
CA GLU A 207 -14.32 16.60 -0.71
C GLU A 207 -13.15 15.66 -0.40
N VAL A 208 -11.90 16.06 -0.65
CA VAL A 208 -10.72 15.25 -0.32
C VAL A 208 -10.66 14.98 1.18
N LEU A 209 -10.86 16.01 2.01
CA LEU A 209 -10.86 15.87 3.47
C LEU A 209 -11.96 14.91 3.94
N ASP A 210 -13.15 15.01 3.38
CA ASP A 210 -14.26 14.12 3.69
C ASP A 210 -14.01 12.67 3.31
N LEU A 211 -13.36 12.43 2.17
CA LEU A 211 -12.99 11.07 1.74
C LEU A 211 -12.00 10.43 2.71
N VAL A 212 -10.96 11.18 3.10
CA VAL A 212 -9.96 10.70 4.04
C VAL A 212 -10.57 10.46 5.43
N LYS A 213 -11.43 11.37 5.90
CA LYS A 213 -12.17 11.21 7.17
C LYS A 213 -13.07 9.96 7.15
N LYS A 214 -13.83 9.73 6.08
CA LYS A 214 -14.71 8.56 5.94
C LYS A 214 -13.92 7.25 5.91
N ALA A 215 -12.83 7.20 5.16
CA ALA A 215 -11.92 6.05 5.19
C ALA A 215 -11.39 5.80 6.61
N ALA A 216 -11.13 6.87 7.37
CA ALA A 216 -10.66 6.77 8.75
C ALA A 216 -11.70 6.22 9.72
N GLN A 217 -12.96 6.11 9.33
CA GLN A 217 -13.99 5.49 10.18
C GLN A 217 -14.19 4.01 9.84
N GLN A 218 -13.82 3.58 8.63
CA GLN A 218 -14.11 2.23 8.13
C GLN A 218 -13.09 1.17 8.59
N ILE A 219 -11.81 1.50 8.74
CA ILE A 219 -10.74 0.51 9.03
C ILE A 219 -10.46 0.41 10.54
N LYS A 220 -11.39 -0.03 11.39
CA LYS A 220 -11.15 -0.02 12.86
C LYS A 220 -9.78 -0.66 13.21
N PRO A 221 -8.89 0.02 13.96
CA PRO A 221 -7.59 -0.55 14.31
C PRO A 221 -7.81 -1.81 15.14
N THR A 222 -7.21 -2.93 14.75
CA THR A 222 -7.27 -4.16 15.54
C THR A 222 -6.40 -4.04 16.79
N GLU A 223 -5.35 -3.21 16.76
CA GLU A 223 -4.54 -2.78 17.91
C GLU A 223 -3.65 -1.59 17.46
N ILE A 224 -3.47 -0.57 18.30
CA ILE A 224 -2.47 0.49 18.07
C ILE A 224 -1.19 0.02 18.77
N ASN A 225 -0.09 -0.19 18.03
CA ASN A 225 1.18 -0.61 18.61
C ASN A 225 2.35 0.32 18.21
N PRO A 226 3.22 0.72 19.16
CA PRO A 226 4.43 1.52 18.92
C PRO A 226 5.45 0.91 17.94
N ASP A 227 5.39 -0.40 17.65
CA ASP A 227 6.33 -1.06 16.72
C ASP A 227 6.30 -0.53 15.28
N PHE A 228 5.29 0.26 14.88
CA PHE A 228 5.24 0.92 13.56
C PHE A 228 5.59 2.40 13.59
N GLU A 229 6.13 2.93 14.70
CA GLU A 229 6.68 4.30 14.71
C GLU A 229 7.73 4.50 13.62
N PHE A 230 8.45 3.46 13.20
CA PHE A 230 9.43 3.55 12.11
C PHE A 230 8.80 3.79 10.72
N LEU A 231 7.54 3.43 10.48
CA LEU A 231 6.84 3.77 9.23
C LEU A 231 6.39 5.24 9.20
N ILE A 232 6.33 5.86 10.39
CA ILE A 232 5.97 7.27 10.60
C ILE A 232 7.23 8.13 10.66
N ALA A 233 8.34 7.59 11.18
CA ALA A 233 9.63 8.25 11.28
C ALA A 233 10.30 8.31 9.90
N GLU A 234 10.51 9.55 9.42
CA GLU A 234 11.24 10.00 8.24
C GLU A 234 11.94 8.92 7.39
N GLY A 235 11.40 8.69 6.18
CA GLY A 235 12.14 8.10 5.05
C GLY A 235 11.67 6.74 4.53
N GLY A 236 10.68 6.08 5.16
CA GLY A 236 10.18 4.76 4.73
C GLY A 236 9.04 4.75 3.70
N LEU A 237 8.55 5.92 3.28
CA LEU A 237 7.49 6.10 2.27
C LEU A 237 8.03 6.82 1.03
#